data_AF-G3AQH3-F1
#
_entry.id   AF-G3AQH3-F1
#
_cell.length_a   1.000
_cell.length_b   1.000
_cell.length_c   1.000
_cell.angle_alpha   90.00
_cell.angle_beta   90.00
_cell.angle_gamma   90.00
#
_symmetry.space_group_name_H-M   'P 1'
#
loop_
_entity.id
_entity.type
_entity.pdbx_description
1 polymer ?
#
loop_
_entity_poly.entity_id
_entity_poly.type
_entity_poly.pdbx_seq_one_letter_code
_entity_poly.pdbx_strand_id
1 'polypeptide(L)'
;MHNITNEQFNNCITAFNEVLVENLIFDKEYTLTIKNNYIKKVNFDKSYLFTSIEMSKKIDSEVIRIDFTVSYHDFYQVPILNIRPYKDGSFTALNGIGLQIAPTVITALTTHHILQKTWIEVHACETLEALQTLPEIYGTTVDSVLEYLCCWFGFYGLPAIFPNIRFRPHLYM
;
A
#
# COMPACT_ATOMS: atom_id res chain seq x y z
N MET A 1 -10.97 12.45 11.19
CA MET A 1 -11.58 12.72 9.85
C MET A 1 -12.63 11.66 9.52
N HIS A 2 -13.76 12.04 8.91
CA HIS A 2 -14.62 11.11 8.15
C HIS A 2 -13.95 10.73 6.82
N ASN A 3 -14.53 9.76 6.08
CA ASN A 3 -14.06 9.30 4.76
C ASN A 3 -13.55 10.45 3.87
N ILE A 4 -12.41 10.22 3.20
CA ILE A 4 -11.93 11.15 2.16
C ILE A 4 -12.71 10.90 0.87
N THR A 5 -12.81 11.91 0.02
CA THR A 5 -13.38 11.78 -1.34
C THR A 5 -12.31 11.42 -2.37
N ASN A 6 -12.74 10.94 -3.54
CA ASN A 6 -11.86 10.70 -4.68
C ASN A 6 -11.08 11.96 -5.12
N GLU A 7 -11.73 13.14 -5.06
CA GLU A 7 -11.08 14.41 -5.37
C GLU A 7 -9.99 14.75 -4.35
N GLN A 8 -10.30 14.62 -3.06
CA GLN A 8 -9.31 14.81 -1.99
C GLN A 8 -8.13 13.83 -2.12
N PHE A 9 -8.40 12.56 -2.42
CA PHE A 9 -7.37 11.56 -2.73
C PHE A 9 -6.49 12.00 -3.90
N ASN A 10 -7.10 12.34 -5.04
CA ASN A 10 -6.37 12.75 -6.25
C ASN A 10 -5.51 14.00 -6.02
N ASN A 11 -6.00 14.95 -5.23
CA ASN A 11 -5.26 16.17 -4.90
C ASN A 11 -4.09 15.91 -3.95
N CYS A 12 -4.16 14.84 -3.14
CA CYS A 12 -3.17 14.50 -2.12
C CYS A 12 -2.16 13.42 -2.56
N ILE A 13 -2.49 12.60 -3.58
CA ILE A 13 -1.70 11.41 -3.95
C ILE A 13 -0.23 11.70 -4.27
N THR A 14 0.07 12.89 -4.80
CA THR A 14 1.47 13.32 -5.04
C THR A 14 2.24 13.51 -3.73
N ALA A 15 1.70 14.27 -2.79
CA ALA A 15 2.33 14.47 -1.48
C ALA A 15 2.46 13.15 -0.72
N PHE A 16 1.42 12.31 -0.77
CA PHE A 16 1.48 10.97 -0.18
C PHE A 16 2.60 10.11 -0.79
N ASN A 17 2.77 10.14 -2.11
CA ASN A 17 3.84 9.40 -2.79
C ASN A 17 5.25 9.86 -2.37
N GLU A 18 5.45 11.18 -2.20
CA GLU A 18 6.72 11.72 -1.69
C GLU A 18 7.04 11.17 -0.30
N VAL A 19 6.07 11.24 0.62
CA VAL A 19 6.21 10.65 1.96
C VAL A 19 6.48 9.15 1.87
N LEU A 20 5.78 8.45 0.97
CA LEU A 20 5.92 7.00 0.82
C LEU A 20 7.33 6.58 0.39
N VAL A 21 7.88 7.22 -0.64
CA VAL A 21 9.20 6.91 -1.16
C VAL A 21 10.30 7.18 -0.12
N GLU A 22 10.18 8.27 0.64
CA GLU A 22 11.18 8.67 1.62
C GLU A 22 11.19 7.79 2.88
N ASN A 23 10.05 7.17 3.20
CA ASN A 23 9.83 6.53 4.49
C ASN A 23 9.59 5.03 4.44
N LEU A 24 9.52 4.43 3.24
CA LEU A 24 9.47 2.99 3.09
C LEU A 24 10.81 2.38 3.53
N ILE A 25 10.77 1.57 4.59
CA ILE A 25 11.92 0.85 5.11
C ILE A 25 11.64 -0.65 5.07
N PHE A 26 12.71 -1.43 4.98
CA PHE A 26 12.64 -2.89 5.05
C PHE A 26 13.49 -3.41 6.21
N ASP A 27 13.24 -4.65 6.60
CA ASP A 27 14.11 -5.38 7.51
C ASP A 27 15.58 -5.34 7.08
N LYS A 28 16.49 -5.33 8.05
CA LYS A 28 17.94 -5.13 7.84
C LYS A 28 18.57 -6.24 6.99
N GLU A 29 17.91 -7.37 6.83
CA GLU A 29 18.35 -8.51 6.02
C GLU A 29 18.24 -8.29 4.51
N TYR A 30 17.48 -7.28 4.07
CA TYR A 30 17.25 -7.00 2.65
C TYR A 30 17.81 -5.64 2.25
N THR A 31 18.11 -5.49 0.96
CA THR A 31 18.25 -4.19 0.32
C THR A 31 16.97 -3.89 -0.46
N LEU A 32 16.42 -2.70 -0.29
CA LEU A 32 15.22 -2.25 -1.00
C LEU A 32 15.63 -1.27 -2.11
N THR A 33 15.15 -1.53 -3.33
CA THR A 33 15.33 -0.64 -4.48
C THR A 33 13.97 -0.36 -5.12
N ILE A 34 13.62 0.91 -5.28
CA ILE A 34 12.43 1.31 -6.04
C ILE A 34 12.81 1.31 -7.53
N LYS A 35 12.25 0.37 -8.30
CA LYS A 35 12.52 0.23 -9.74
C LYS A 35 11.71 1.19 -10.59
N ASN A 36 10.48 1.44 -10.16
CA ASN A 36 9.57 2.33 -10.85
C ASN A 36 8.60 2.95 -9.85
N ASN A 37 8.29 4.22 -10.02
CA ASN A 37 7.36 4.93 -9.17
C ASN A 37 6.73 6.08 -9.96
N TYR A 38 5.41 6.04 -10.16
CA TYR A 38 4.70 7.10 -10.87
C TYR A 38 3.24 7.18 -10.47
N ILE A 39 2.68 8.36 -10.69
CA ILE A 39 1.24 8.59 -10.59
C ILE A 39 0.70 8.68 -12.00
N LYS A 40 -0.38 7.95 -12.29
CA LYS A 40 -1.07 8.02 -13.57
C LYS A 40 -2.51 8.43 -13.38
N LYS A 41 -2.93 9.41 -14.16
CA LYS A 41 -4.33 9.76 -14.35
C LYS A 41 -4.95 8.86 -15.41
N VAL A 42 -6.08 8.25 -15.09
CA VAL A 42 -6.87 7.38 -15.98
C VAL A 42 -8.25 8.02 -16.04
N ASN A 43 -8.63 8.57 -17.19
CA ASN A 43 -9.79 9.46 -17.32
C ASN A 43 -9.63 10.78 -16.54
N PHE A 44 -10.66 11.65 -16.58
CA PHE A 44 -10.61 12.99 -16.00
C PHE A 44 -10.59 12.98 -14.46
N ASP A 45 -11.08 11.92 -13.84
CA ASP A 45 -11.41 11.88 -12.42
C ASP A 45 -10.69 10.76 -11.64
N LYS A 46 -9.93 9.86 -12.26
CA LYS A 46 -9.21 8.80 -11.55
C LYS A 46 -7.70 8.94 -11.63
N SER A 47 -7.05 8.70 -10.50
CA SER A 47 -5.61 8.54 -10.43
C SER A 47 -5.26 7.25 -9.68
N TYR A 48 -4.13 6.67 -10.03
CA TYR A 48 -3.48 5.66 -9.22
C TYR A 48 -1.99 5.98 -9.08
N LEU A 49 -1.45 5.66 -7.92
CA LEU A 49 -0.02 5.54 -7.68
C LEU A 49 0.39 4.11 -8.04
N PHE A 50 1.47 3.95 -8.78
CA PHE A 50 2.12 2.65 -8.99
C PHE A 50 3.55 2.73 -8.50
N THR A 51 3.95 1.70 -7.75
CA THR A 51 5.31 1.54 -7.27
C THR A 51 5.73 0.09 -7.46
N SER A 52 6.93 -0.10 -8.02
CA SER A 52 7.59 -1.39 -8.15
C SER A 52 8.83 -1.38 -7.26
N ILE A 53 8.83 -2.22 -6.24
CA ILE A 53 9.94 -2.39 -5.32
C ILE A 53 10.61 -3.74 -5.57
N GLU A 54 11.93 -3.74 -5.58
CA GLU A 54 12.76 -4.94 -5.60
C GLU A 54 13.47 -5.06 -4.26
N MET A 55 13.47 -6.26 -3.71
CA MET A 55 14.05 -6.60 -2.43
C MET A 55 15.02 -7.74 -2.66
N SER A 56 16.31 -7.49 -2.42
CA SER A 56 17.34 -8.52 -2.52
C SER A 56 17.81 -8.90 -1.12
N LYS A 57 17.72 -10.18 -0.80
CA LYS A 57 18.22 -10.70 0.47
C LYS A 57 19.75 -10.72 0.45
N LYS A 58 20.38 -10.18 1.50
CA LYS A 58 21.83 -9.93 1.52
C LYS A 58 22.70 -11.20 1.51
N ILE A 59 22.15 -12.34 1.90
CA ILE A 59 22.91 -13.59 2.14
C ILE A 59 22.91 -14.49 0.90
N ASP A 60 21.75 -14.72 0.29
CA ASP A 60 21.54 -15.69 -0.79
C ASP A 60 21.20 -15.03 -2.14
N SER A 61 21.17 -13.69 -2.18
CA SER A 61 20.83 -12.90 -3.36
C SER A 61 19.46 -13.25 -3.98
N GLU A 62 18.56 -13.84 -3.19
CA GLU A 62 17.17 -14.05 -3.62
C GLU A 62 16.53 -12.67 -3.91
N VAL A 63 15.90 -12.55 -5.07
CA VAL A 63 15.28 -11.31 -5.53
C VAL A 63 13.76 -11.46 -5.56
N ILE A 64 13.10 -10.65 -4.75
CA ILE A 64 11.65 -10.55 -4.70
C ILE A 64 11.27 -9.19 -5.25
N ARG A 65 10.32 -9.14 -6.17
CA ARG A 65 9.72 -7.88 -6.64
C ARG A 65 8.27 -7.82 -6.21
N ILE A 66 7.85 -6.66 -5.69
CA ILE A 66 6.45 -6.36 -5.42
C ILE A 66 6.09 -5.15 -6.26
N ASP A 67 5.16 -5.36 -7.20
CA ASP A 67 4.45 -4.25 -7.82
C ASP A 67 3.19 -4.00 -7.00
N PHE A 68 2.91 -2.74 -6.67
CA PHE A 68 1.66 -2.37 -6.03
C PHE A 68 1.08 -1.08 -6.60
N THR A 69 -0.23 -0.95 -6.50
CA THR A 69 -0.94 0.29 -6.80
C THR A 69 -1.73 0.75 -5.59
N VAL A 70 -1.81 2.07 -5.42
CA VAL A 70 -2.72 2.74 -4.50
C VAL A 70 -3.70 3.57 -5.33
N SER A 71 -4.99 3.36 -5.12
CA SER A 71 -6.06 4.02 -5.89
C SER A 71 -7.31 4.16 -5.03
N TYR A 72 -8.27 4.98 -5.45
CA TYR A 72 -9.48 5.22 -4.67
C TYR A 72 -10.68 4.45 -5.22
N HIS A 73 -11.31 3.64 -4.36
CA HIS A 73 -12.47 2.82 -4.70
C HIS A 73 -13.78 3.52 -4.36
N ASP A 74 -14.59 3.87 -5.37
CA ASP A 74 -15.78 4.72 -5.17
C ASP A 74 -16.87 4.10 -4.31
N PHE A 75 -17.09 2.78 -4.47
CA PHE A 75 -18.12 2.08 -3.70
C PHE A 75 -17.83 2.09 -2.19
N TYR A 76 -16.60 1.74 -1.79
CA TYR A 76 -16.19 1.71 -0.39
C TYR A 76 -15.76 3.08 0.15
N GLN A 77 -15.54 4.05 -0.73
CA GLN A 77 -15.10 5.41 -0.39
C GLN A 77 -13.77 5.45 0.39
N VAL A 78 -12.81 4.63 -0.03
CA VAL A 78 -11.49 4.50 0.61
C VAL A 78 -10.38 4.28 -0.41
N PRO A 79 -9.13 4.59 -0.05
CA PRO A 79 -7.97 4.07 -0.77
C PRO A 79 -7.91 2.54 -0.68
N ILE A 80 -7.43 1.91 -1.74
CA ILE A 80 -7.23 0.47 -1.83
C ILE A 80 -5.84 0.14 -2.34
N LEU A 81 -5.32 -1.00 -1.87
CA LEU A 81 -4.02 -1.53 -2.26
C LEU A 81 -4.22 -2.77 -3.14
N ASN A 82 -3.63 -2.75 -4.33
CA ASN A 82 -3.55 -3.90 -5.21
C ASN A 82 -2.09 -4.30 -5.37
N ILE A 83 -1.78 -5.60 -5.33
CA ILE A 83 -0.41 -6.13 -5.34
C ILE A 83 -0.24 -7.24 -6.38
N ARG A 84 0.96 -7.29 -6.95
CA ARG A 84 1.48 -8.43 -7.70
C ARG A 84 2.89 -8.72 -7.22
N PRO A 85 3.10 -9.86 -6.57
CA PRO A 85 4.44 -10.25 -6.20
C PRO A 85 5.07 -11.13 -7.29
N TYR A 86 6.39 -11.06 -7.36
CA TYR A 86 7.21 -11.83 -8.28
C TYR A 86 8.43 -12.37 -7.55
N LYS A 87 8.79 -13.61 -7.86
CA LYS A 87 10.01 -14.25 -7.39
C LYS A 87 10.77 -14.75 -8.61
N ASP A 88 12.05 -14.43 -8.69
CA ASP A 88 12.92 -14.79 -9.83
C ASP A 88 12.31 -14.37 -11.19
N GLY A 89 11.69 -13.20 -11.22
CA GLY A 89 11.06 -12.61 -12.42
C GLY A 89 9.67 -13.16 -12.78
N SER A 90 9.19 -14.21 -12.09
CA SER A 90 7.90 -14.84 -12.37
C SER A 90 6.83 -14.41 -11.36
N PHE A 91 5.61 -14.17 -11.83
CA PHE A 91 4.47 -13.90 -10.95
C PHE A 91 4.23 -15.10 -10.03
N THR A 92 3.93 -14.84 -8.77
CA THR A 92 3.68 -15.88 -7.77
C THR A 92 2.54 -15.48 -6.85
N ALA A 93 2.00 -16.42 -6.09
CA ALA A 93 1.06 -16.12 -5.02
C ALA A 93 1.80 -15.49 -3.83
N LEU A 94 1.09 -14.77 -2.95
CA LEU A 94 1.71 -14.14 -1.78
C LEU A 94 2.54 -15.14 -0.96
N ASN A 95 1.98 -16.31 -0.65
CA ASN A 95 2.68 -17.36 0.12
C ASN A 95 3.92 -17.94 -0.58
N GLY A 96 4.08 -17.72 -1.89
CA GLY A 96 5.21 -18.21 -2.67
C GLY A 96 6.44 -17.31 -2.66
N ILE A 97 6.38 -16.13 -2.02
CA ILE A 97 7.44 -15.12 -2.10
C ILE A 97 8.47 -15.24 -0.98
N GLY A 98 8.23 -16.10 0.03
CA GLY A 98 9.16 -16.30 1.15
C GLY A 98 9.18 -15.17 2.18
N LEU A 99 8.26 -14.20 2.10
CA LEU A 99 8.07 -13.18 3.14
C LEU A 99 7.02 -13.63 4.15
N GLN A 100 7.15 -13.15 5.39
CA GLN A 100 6.10 -13.31 6.38
C GLN A 100 4.86 -12.55 5.92
N ILE A 101 3.70 -13.20 6.01
CA ILE A 101 2.41 -12.59 5.69
C ILE A 101 1.60 -12.50 6.98
N ALA A 102 1.05 -11.33 7.29
CA ALA A 102 0.15 -11.20 8.42
C ALA A 102 -1.16 -11.98 8.14
N PRO A 103 -1.64 -12.81 9.08
CA PRO A 103 -2.83 -13.65 8.86
C PRO A 103 -4.14 -12.86 8.85
N THR A 104 -4.12 -11.60 9.28
CA THR A 104 -5.31 -10.78 9.53
C THR A 104 -5.80 -10.02 8.30
N VAL A 105 -5.00 -9.93 7.22
CA VAL A 105 -5.39 -9.15 6.04
C VAL A 105 -6.16 -10.04 5.05
N ILE A 106 -7.43 -9.71 4.83
CA ILE A 106 -8.25 -10.36 3.81
C ILE A 106 -7.77 -9.91 2.42
N THR A 107 -7.32 -10.85 1.61
CA THR A 107 -6.90 -10.61 0.23
C THR A 107 -7.67 -11.47 -0.75
N ALA A 108 -7.92 -10.95 -1.96
CA ALA A 108 -8.62 -11.66 -3.02
C ALA A 108 -7.95 -11.43 -4.37
N LEU A 109 -7.92 -12.46 -5.21
CA LEU A 109 -7.54 -12.31 -6.61
C LEU A 109 -8.74 -11.73 -7.38
N THR A 110 -8.62 -10.49 -7.84
CA THR A 110 -9.72 -9.75 -8.49
C THR A 110 -9.23 -9.00 -9.73
N THR A 111 -10.17 -8.47 -10.51
CA THR A 111 -9.85 -7.53 -11.59
C THR A 111 -9.71 -6.14 -11.00
N HIS A 112 -8.52 -5.55 -11.13
CA HIS A 112 -8.22 -4.20 -10.66
C HIS A 112 -9.20 -3.20 -11.28
N HIS A 113 -9.92 -2.48 -10.42
CA HIS A 113 -11.04 -1.61 -10.80
C HIS A 113 -10.69 -0.53 -11.85
N ILE A 114 -9.48 0.05 -11.81
CA ILE A 114 -8.98 0.97 -12.84
C ILE A 114 -8.30 0.24 -14.02
N LEU A 115 -7.36 -0.67 -13.75
CA LEU A 115 -6.47 -1.22 -14.78
C LEU A 115 -7.07 -2.34 -15.62
N GLN A 116 -8.21 -2.92 -15.21
CA GLN A 116 -8.88 -4.02 -15.91
C GLN A 116 -7.95 -5.23 -16.15
N LYS A 117 -7.07 -5.50 -15.18
CA LYS A 117 -6.14 -6.64 -15.14
C LYS A 117 -6.27 -7.36 -13.81
N THR A 118 -5.87 -8.62 -13.74
CA THR A 118 -5.92 -9.40 -12.49
C THR A 118 -4.87 -8.94 -11.48
N TRP A 119 -5.26 -8.62 -10.25
CA TRP A 119 -4.38 -8.22 -9.15
C TRP A 119 -4.83 -8.90 -7.86
N ILE A 120 -3.92 -9.00 -6.89
CA ILE A 120 -4.29 -9.38 -5.53
C ILE A 120 -4.69 -8.10 -4.81
N GLU A 121 -5.96 -7.96 -4.47
CA GLU A 121 -6.48 -6.78 -3.77
C GLU A 121 -6.56 -7.05 -2.27
N VAL A 122 -6.16 -6.06 -1.48
CA VAL A 122 -6.49 -6.00 -0.06
C VAL A 122 -7.93 -5.53 0.07
N HIS A 123 -8.77 -6.37 0.67
CA HIS A 123 -10.20 -6.09 0.73
C HIS A 123 -10.49 -4.85 1.58
N ALA A 124 -11.28 -3.94 1.04
CA ALA A 124 -11.50 -2.61 1.61
C ALA A 124 -12.52 -2.55 2.77
N CYS A 125 -13.22 -3.65 3.08
CA CYS A 125 -14.34 -3.61 4.04
C CYS A 125 -13.93 -3.25 5.48
N GLU A 126 -12.72 -3.62 5.90
CA GLU A 126 -12.24 -3.36 7.26
C GLU A 126 -11.51 -2.00 7.35
N THR A 127 -11.22 -1.37 6.22
CA THR A 127 -10.45 -0.13 6.15
C THR A 127 -11.11 1.00 6.93
N LEU A 128 -12.44 1.15 6.83
CA LEU A 128 -13.16 2.21 7.51
C LEU A 128 -13.21 2.02 9.02
N GLU A 129 -13.53 0.80 9.46
CA GLU A 129 -13.66 0.47 10.88
C GLU A 129 -12.33 0.70 11.61
N ALA A 130 -11.24 0.18 11.07
CA ALA A 130 -9.96 0.32 11.75
C ALA A 130 -9.42 1.76 11.76
N LEU A 131 -9.62 2.54 10.69
CA LEU A 131 -9.24 3.96 10.69
C LEU A 131 -10.06 4.78 11.70
N GLN A 132 -11.31 4.41 11.97
CA GLN A 132 -12.13 5.04 13.00
C GLN A 132 -11.65 4.74 14.42
N THR A 133 -11.02 3.58 14.65
CA THR A 133 -10.45 3.22 15.98
C THR A 133 -9.09 3.86 16.27
N LEU A 134 -8.39 4.42 15.27
CA LEU A 134 -7.06 4.99 15.47
C LEU A 134 -6.97 6.09 16.53
N PRO A 135 -7.91 7.06 16.62
CA PRO A 135 -7.87 8.08 17.66
C PRO A 135 -7.97 7.49 19.08
N GLU A 136 -8.66 6.37 19.25
CA GLU A 136 -8.77 5.69 20.54
C GLU A 136 -7.49 4.95 20.91
N ILE A 137 -6.78 4.39 19.92
CA ILE A 137 -5.56 3.61 20.14
C ILE A 137 -4.33 4.51 20.35
N TYR A 138 -4.22 5.59 19.59
CA TYR A 138 -3.02 6.43 19.53
C TYR A 138 -3.21 7.85 20.09
N GLY A 139 -4.43 8.23 20.47
CA GLY A 139 -4.71 9.55 21.02
C GLY A 139 -4.54 10.70 20.02
N THR A 140 -4.44 10.40 18.73
CA THR A 140 -4.20 11.37 17.66
C THR A 140 -5.44 11.53 16.78
N THR A 141 -5.83 12.78 16.51
CA THR A 141 -6.85 13.08 15.51
C THR A 141 -6.20 13.12 14.14
N VAL A 142 -6.77 12.38 13.19
CA VAL A 142 -6.40 12.51 11.78
C VAL A 142 -7.04 13.79 11.27
N ASP A 143 -6.22 14.81 11.01
CA ASP A 143 -6.66 16.19 10.74
C ASP A 143 -6.44 16.60 9.27
N SER A 144 -5.65 15.83 8.52
CA SER A 144 -5.42 16.04 7.09
C SER A 144 -5.61 14.77 6.24
N VAL A 145 -5.86 14.97 4.94
CA VAL A 145 -5.93 13.87 3.96
C VAL A 145 -4.60 13.13 3.85
N LEU A 146 -3.48 13.84 4.01
CA LEU A 146 -2.14 13.24 3.95
C LEU A 146 -1.93 12.30 5.14
N GLU A 147 -2.22 12.74 6.36
CA GLU A 147 -2.17 11.91 7.56
C GLU A 147 -3.11 10.71 7.43
N TYR A 148 -4.32 10.92 6.90
CA TYR A 148 -5.25 9.82 6.63
C TYR A 148 -4.62 8.75 5.73
N LEU A 149 -3.97 9.14 4.63
CA LEU A 149 -3.32 8.20 3.70
C LEU A 149 -2.09 7.54 4.31
N CYS A 150 -1.29 8.26 5.10
CA CYS A 150 -0.14 7.71 5.81
C CYS A 150 -0.57 6.67 6.86
N CYS A 151 -1.56 6.99 7.68
CA CYS A 151 -2.16 6.06 8.63
C CYS A 151 -2.74 4.84 7.90
N TRP A 152 -3.60 5.06 6.90
CA TRP A 152 -4.15 3.98 6.08
C TRP A 152 -3.06 3.06 5.54
N PHE A 153 -2.00 3.60 4.95
CA PHE A 153 -0.93 2.79 4.40
C PHE A 153 -0.14 2.04 5.49
N GLY A 154 0.07 2.66 6.65
CA GLY A 154 0.72 2.02 7.80
C GLY A 154 -0.06 0.81 8.35
N PHE A 155 -1.39 0.88 8.37
CA PHE A 155 -2.25 -0.15 8.96
C PHE A 155 -2.84 -1.16 7.96
N TYR A 156 -3.10 -0.74 6.72
CA TYR A 156 -3.75 -1.53 5.66
C TYR A 156 -2.96 -1.57 4.34
N GLY A 157 -1.87 -0.82 4.25
CA GLY A 157 -0.98 -0.82 3.10
C GLY A 157 -0.06 -2.03 3.06
N LEU A 158 1.10 -1.88 2.41
CA LEU A 158 2.10 -2.96 2.34
C LEU A 158 2.55 -3.51 3.71
N PRO A 159 2.80 -2.67 4.75
CA PRO A 159 3.18 -3.16 6.07
C PRO A 159 2.17 -4.12 6.72
N ALA A 160 0.89 -3.96 6.40
CA ALA A 160 -0.17 -4.81 6.91
C ALA A 160 -0.03 -6.25 6.42
N ILE A 161 0.43 -6.42 5.18
CA ILE A 161 0.61 -7.75 4.57
C ILE A 161 2.00 -8.27 4.88
N PHE A 162 3.02 -7.43 4.79
CA PHE A 162 4.41 -7.80 4.94
C PHE A 162 5.01 -7.09 6.15
N PRO A 163 5.05 -7.72 7.34
CA PRO A 163 5.58 -7.09 8.56
C PRO A 163 7.06 -6.66 8.49
N ASN A 164 7.79 -7.21 7.50
CA ASN A 164 9.16 -6.82 7.17
C ASN A 164 9.23 -5.46 6.44
N ILE A 165 8.14 -5.01 5.82
CA ILE A 165 7.98 -3.66 5.29
C ILE A 165 7.43 -2.79 6.40
N ARG A 166 8.05 -1.64 6.62
CA ARG A 166 7.52 -0.65 7.55
C ARG A 166 7.58 0.72 6.91
N PHE A 167 6.75 1.59 7.43
CA PHE A 167 6.91 3.01 7.24
C PHE A 167 7.79 3.53 8.40
N ARG A 168 8.30 4.76 8.38
CA ARG A 168 9.06 5.25 9.53
C ARG A 168 8.10 5.57 10.68
N PRO A 169 8.40 5.17 11.94
CA PRO A 169 7.45 5.26 13.05
C PRO A 169 6.84 6.64 13.32
N HIS A 170 7.52 7.73 12.97
CA HIS A 170 7.09 9.11 13.27
C HIS A 170 5.94 9.63 12.38
N LEU A 171 5.39 8.80 11.48
CA LEU A 171 4.36 9.23 10.52
C LEU A 171 2.94 8.77 10.88
N TYR A 172 2.79 8.00 11.96
CA TYR A 172 1.50 7.46 12.45
C TYR A 172 1.48 7.38 13.99
N MET A 173 2.38 8.11 14.67
CA MET A 173 2.41 8.34 16.12
C MET A 173 2.36 9.84 16.39
#